data_AF-A0A177B3F2-F1
#
_entry.id   AF-A0A177B3F2-F1
#
_cell.length_a   1.000
_cell.length_b   1.000
_cell.length_c   1.000
_cell.angle_alpha   90.00
_cell.angle_beta   90.00
_cell.angle_gamma   90.00
#
_symmetry.space_group_name_H-M   'P 1'
#
loop_
_entity.id
_entity.type
_entity.pdbx_description
1 polymer ?
#
loop_
_entity_poly.entity_id
_entity_poly.type
_entity_poly.pdbx_seq_one_letter_code
_entity_poly.pdbx_strand_id
1 'polypeptide(L)'
;IVSKGRIEQKIFVSNNVPADANAFRIHGLILEKNYRITIFAFNILGMGKGAYIEASTTPATIPDSPVFTIEEIRSTSVLFLYESDQYSENPGNVFYVQYKRLSEYS
;
A
#
# COMPACT_ATOMS: atom_id res chain seq x y z
N ILE A 1 35.05 -9.52 13.05
CA ILE A 1 33.85 -9.89 13.85
C ILE A 1 32.65 -9.69 12.93
N VAL A 2 32.04 -10.79 12.49
CA VAL A 2 30.81 -10.76 11.68
C VAL A 2 29.64 -10.78 12.66
N SER A 3 28.78 -9.77 12.60
CA SER A 3 27.40 -9.85 13.12
C SER A 3 26.54 -8.83 12.36
N LYS A 4 25.85 -9.32 11.33
CA LYS A 4 24.43 -9.73 11.34
C LYS A 4 23.47 -8.55 11.08
N GLY A 5 23.05 -8.49 9.82
CA GLY A 5 21.70 -8.16 9.38
C GLY A 5 21.14 -6.80 9.82
N ARG A 6 21.39 -5.77 9.01
CA ARG A 6 20.40 -4.69 8.84
C ARG A 6 19.16 -5.32 8.23
N ILE A 7 18.22 -5.75 9.08
CA ILE A 7 16.84 -5.82 8.65
C ILE A 7 16.42 -4.36 8.57
N GLU A 8 16.49 -3.78 7.38
CA GLU A 8 15.78 -2.54 7.11
C GLU A 8 14.29 -2.86 7.23
N GLN A 9 13.77 -2.81 8.46
CA GLN A 9 12.38 -2.51 8.67
C GLN A 9 12.22 -1.12 8.04
N LYS A 10 11.71 -1.11 6.81
CA LYS A 10 11.35 0.08 6.07
C LYS A 10 10.32 0.82 6.93
N ILE A 11 10.81 1.68 7.82
CA ILE A 11 9.98 2.63 8.56
C ILE A 11 9.46 3.56 7.48
N PHE A 12 8.21 3.38 7.09
CA PHE A 12 7.51 4.35 6.25
C PHE A 12 7.22 5.57 7.13
N VAL A 13 8.23 6.40 7.35
CA VAL A 13 8.05 7.72 7.95
C VAL A 13 7.35 8.58 6.90
N SER A 14 6.10 8.99 7.15
CA SER A 14 5.53 10.09 6.38
C SER A 14 6.24 11.36 6.82
N ASN A 15 7.02 11.95 5.93
CA ASN A 15 8.02 12.94 6.32
C ASN A 15 7.45 14.28 6.83
N ASN A 16 6.14 14.56 6.67
CA ASN A 16 5.44 15.67 7.33
C ASN A 16 3.92 15.44 7.24
N VAL A 17 3.25 15.24 8.36
CA VAL A 17 1.78 15.31 8.44
C VAL A 17 1.41 16.77 8.72
N PRO A 18 0.47 17.40 7.97
CA PRO A 18 0.05 18.78 8.24
C PRO A 18 -0.42 18.97 9.68
N ALA A 19 -0.11 20.11 10.29
CA ALA A 19 -0.43 20.38 11.69
C ALA A 19 -1.95 20.47 11.97
N ASP A 20 -2.74 20.70 10.93
CA ASP A 20 -4.21 20.77 10.92
C ASP A 20 -4.88 19.48 10.42
N ALA A 21 -4.11 18.46 10.04
CA ALA A 21 -4.66 17.17 9.68
C ALA A 21 -5.06 16.39 10.94
N ASN A 22 -6.35 16.05 11.03
CA ASN A 22 -6.89 15.25 12.13
C ASN A 22 -6.94 13.74 11.83
N ALA A 23 -6.47 13.32 10.65
CA ALA A 23 -6.45 11.94 10.22
C ALA A 23 -5.22 11.64 9.36
N PHE A 24 -4.68 10.43 9.51
CA PHE A 24 -3.59 9.91 8.68
C PHE A 24 -3.81 8.43 8.39
N ARG A 25 -3.64 8.01 7.14
CA ARG A 25 -3.78 6.62 6.70
C ARG A 25 -2.42 6.03 6.37
N ILE A 26 -2.05 4.93 7.03
CA ILE A 26 -0.82 4.19 6.74
C ILE A 26 -1.16 3.10 5.72
N HIS A 27 -0.53 3.14 4.55
CA HIS A 27 -0.71 2.15 3.49
C HIS A 27 0.42 1.11 3.48
N GLY A 28 0.18 -0.05 2.87
CA GLY A 28 1.22 -1.07 2.63
C GLY A 28 1.67 -1.83 3.88
N LEU A 29 0.88 -1.82 4.95
CA LEU A 29 1.11 -2.69 6.11
C LEU A 29 0.90 -4.16 5.74
N ILE A 30 1.60 -5.05 6.43
CA ILE A 30 1.44 -6.49 6.28
C ILE A 30 0.14 -6.91 6.99
N LEU A 31 -0.61 -7.80 6.35
CA LEU A 31 -1.87 -8.35 6.85
C LEU A 31 -1.61 -9.26 8.07
N GLU A 32 -2.58 -9.33 8.99
CA GLU A 32 -2.49 -10.13 10.23
C GLU A 32 -1.23 -9.83 11.07
N LYS A 33 -0.88 -8.56 11.20
CA LYS A 33 0.26 -8.10 12.00
C LYS A 33 -0.13 -7.01 12.99
N ASN A 34 0.50 -7.09 14.15
CA ASN A 34 0.39 -6.08 15.20
C ASN A 34 1.44 -5.00 14.96
N TYR A 35 0.99 -3.75 14.98
CA TYR A 35 1.82 -2.58 14.85
C TYR A 35 1.68 -1.70 16.09
N ARG A 36 2.81 -1.21 16.59
CA ARG A 36 2.85 -0.03 17.45
C ARG A 36 3.05 1.19 16.56
N ILE A 37 2.08 2.09 16.58
CA ILE A 37 2.11 3.34 15.82
C ILE A 37 2.44 4.46 16.80
N THR A 38 3.52 5.20 16.55
CA THR A 38 3.96 6.31 17.39
C THR A 38 3.89 7.61 16.60
N ILE A 39 3.27 8.64 17.16
CA ILE A 39 3.22 9.99 16.61
C ILE A 39 4.03 10.96 17.48
N PHE A 40 4.74 11.87 16.84
CA PHE A 40 5.54 12.91 17.48
C PHE A 40 5.10 14.28 16.97
N ALA A 41 4.93 15.24 17.87
CA ALA A 41 4.81 16.64 17.50
C ALA A 41 6.21 17.26 17.33
N PHE A 42 6.40 18.09 16.31
CA PHE A 42 7.64 18.81 16.07
C PHE A 42 7.36 20.30 15.91
N ASN A 43 8.21 21.15 16.49
CA ASN A 43 8.23 22.59 16.23
C ASN A 43 9.68 23.08 16.10
N ILE A 44 9.89 24.38 15.97
CA ILE A 44 11.23 24.97 15.81
C ILE A 44 12.20 24.67 16.97
N LEU A 45 11.69 24.32 18.15
CA LEU A 45 12.48 23.97 19.33
C LEU A 45 12.83 22.48 19.39
N GLY A 46 12.21 21.66 18.53
CA GLY A 46 12.52 20.24 18.39
C GLY A 46 11.30 19.32 18.48
N MET A 47 11.59 18.04 18.72
CA MET A 47 10.61 16.96 18.80
C MET A 47 10.10 16.79 20.23
N GLY A 48 8.77 16.73 20.39
CA GLY A 48 8.11 16.43 21.66
C GLY A 48 8.12 14.94 22.02
N LYS A 49 7.55 14.60 23.18
CA LYS A 49 7.36 13.21 23.60
C LYS A 49 6.39 12.49 22.66
N GLY A 50 6.76 11.28 22.22
CA GLY A 50 5.90 10.45 21.38
C GLY A 50 4.69 9.90 22.14
N ALA A 51 3.52 9.91 21.50
CA ALA A 51 2.34 9.17 21.91
C ALA A 51 2.19 7.93 21.01
N TYR A 52 1.71 6.81 21.55
CA TYR A 52 1.55 5.58 20.76
C TYR A 52 0.19 4.91 20.97
N ILE A 53 -0.22 4.18 19.94
CA ILE A 53 -1.32 3.21 19.99
C ILE A 53 -0.83 1.86 19.47
N GLU A 54 -1.53 0.80 19.83
CA GLU A 54 -1.32 -0.53 19.28
C GLU A 54 -2.54 -0.91 18.44
N ALA A 55 -2.29 -1.38 17.22
CA ALA A 55 -3.33 -1.75 16.27
C ALA A 55 -2.95 -3.04 15.56
N SER A 56 -3.94 -3.87 15.25
CA SER A 56 -3.76 -5.10 14.48
C SER A 56 -4.37 -4.91 13.11
N THR A 57 -3.65 -5.28 12.04
CA THR A 57 -4.25 -5.36 10.70
C THR A 57 -5.17 -6.58 10.62
N THR A 58 -6.22 -6.47 9.81
CA THR A 58 -7.21 -7.53 9.61
C THR A 58 -6.64 -8.68 8.78
N PRO A 59 -7.30 -9.86 8.81
CA PRO A 59 -7.04 -10.94 7.87
C PRO A 59 -7.01 -10.49 6.42
N ALA A 60 -6.19 -11.17 5.62
CA ALA A 60 -6.21 -10.98 4.18
C ALA A 60 -7.58 -11.37 3.63
N THR A 61 -8.22 -10.44 2.93
CA THR A 61 -9.42 -10.74 2.15
C THR A 61 -9.06 -10.81 0.67
N ILE A 62 -9.93 -11.42 -0.14
CA ILE A 62 -9.73 -11.46 -1.59
C ILE A 62 -9.65 -10.02 -2.09
N PRO A 63 -8.57 -9.60 -2.79
CA PRO A 63 -8.45 -8.24 -3.30
C PRO A 63 -9.64 -7.87 -4.17
N ASP A 64 -10.08 -6.62 -4.05
CA ASP A 64 -11.09 -6.09 -4.96
C ASP A 64 -10.53 -6.08 -6.39
N SER A 65 -11.44 -6.11 -7.37
CA SER A 65 -11.05 -6.08 -8.78
C SER A 65 -10.27 -4.80 -9.09
N PRO A 66 -9.15 -4.88 -9.81
CA PRO A 66 -8.44 -3.69 -10.27
C PRO A 66 -9.25 -2.88 -11.27
N VAL A 67 -8.87 -1.63 -11.45
CA VAL A 67 -9.39 -0.76 -12.51
C VAL A 67 -8.49 -0.91 -13.75
N PHE A 68 -9.09 -1.02 -14.93
CA PHE A 68 -8.40 -1.15 -16.21
C PHE A 68 -8.86 -0.11 -17.22
N THR A 69 -7.91 0.47 -17.96
CA THR A 69 -8.16 1.38 -19.09
C THR A 69 -7.34 0.94 -20.29
N ILE A 70 -7.99 0.77 -21.45
CA ILE A 70 -7.29 0.47 -22.71
C ILE A 70 -6.74 1.76 -23.28
N GLU A 71 -5.44 1.81 -23.54
CA GLU A 71 -4.76 2.96 -24.14
C GLU A 71 -4.61 2.80 -25.66
N GLU A 72 -4.25 1.60 -26.12
CA GLU A 72 -3.98 1.37 -27.54
C GLU A 72 -4.32 -0.05 -27.97
N ILE A 73 -4.88 -0.18 -29.17
CA ILE A 73 -5.08 -1.46 -29.85
C ILE A 73 -4.35 -1.40 -31.20
N ARG A 74 -3.47 -2.37 -31.42
CA ARG A 74 -2.81 -2.62 -32.72
C ARG A 74 -3.22 -3.99 -33.26
N SER A 75 -2.80 -4.29 -34.48
CA SER A 75 -3.07 -5.57 -35.13
C SER A 75 -2.56 -6.78 -34.34
N THR A 76 -1.52 -6.64 -33.52
CA THR A 76 -0.89 -7.74 -32.76
C THR A 76 -0.64 -7.44 -31.27
N SER A 77 -1.10 -6.30 -30.76
CA SER A 77 -0.86 -5.92 -29.36
C SER A 77 -1.98 -5.06 -28.80
N VAL A 78 -2.19 -5.14 -27.49
CA VAL A 78 -3.03 -4.23 -26.72
C VAL A 78 -2.18 -3.62 -25.61
N LEU A 79 -2.21 -2.30 -25.50
CA LEU A 79 -1.67 -1.56 -24.36
C LEU A 79 -2.82 -1.15 -23.45
N PHE A 80 -2.73 -1.48 -22.18
CA PHE A 80 -3.66 -1.05 -21.15
C PHE A 80 -2.89 -0.58 -19.92
N LEU A 81 -3.49 0.35 -19.20
CA LEU A 81 -3.08 0.72 -17.85
C LEU A 81 -3.95 -0.03 -16.85
N TYR A 82 -3.35 -0.36 -15.72
CA TYR A 82 -4.03 -1.01 -14.60
C TYR A 82 -3.54 -0.43 -13.29
N GLU A 83 -4.43 -0.36 -12.32
CA GLU A 83 -4.13 0.06 -10.96
C GLU A 83 -5.03 -0.65 -9.95
N SER A 84 -4.58 -0.73 -8.70
CA SER A 84 -5.48 -1.04 -7.59
C SER A 84 -6.53 0.05 -7.50
N ASP A 85 -7.76 -0.32 -7.15
CA ASP A 85 -8.77 0.67 -6.79
C ASP A 85 -8.30 1.46 -5.55
N GLN A 86 -8.01 2.75 -5.74
CA GLN A 86 -7.51 3.63 -4.69
C GLN A 86 -8.56 3.92 -3.61
N TYR A 87 -9.84 3.65 -3.89
CA TYR A 87 -10.94 3.79 -2.95
C TYR A 87 -11.33 2.47 -2.29
N SER A 88 -10.77 1.34 -2.74
CA SER A 88 -11.00 0.04 -2.12
C SER A 88 -10.43 -0.02 -0.72
N GLU A 89 -11.17 -0.68 0.18
CA GLU A 89 -10.68 -1.02 1.52
C GLU A 89 -9.72 -2.22 1.50
N ASN A 90 -9.68 -2.99 0.40
CA ASN A 90 -8.79 -4.12 0.18
C ASN A 90 -8.12 -4.11 -1.21
N PRO A 91 -7.24 -3.13 -1.49
CA PRO A 91 -6.56 -3.01 -2.77
C PRO A 91 -5.54 -4.14 -2.98
N GLY A 92 -5.55 -4.75 -4.16
CA GLY A 92 -4.53 -5.73 -4.56
C GLY A 92 -3.21 -5.07 -4.92
N ASN A 93 -2.07 -5.69 -4.59
CA ASN A 93 -0.73 -5.16 -4.91
C ASN A 93 0.10 -6.07 -5.84
N VAL A 94 -0.45 -7.23 -6.21
CA VAL A 94 0.14 -8.19 -7.17
C VAL A 94 -0.93 -8.51 -8.20
N PHE A 95 -0.56 -8.42 -9.48
CA PHE A 95 -1.49 -8.57 -10.59
C PHE A 95 -1.04 -9.70 -11.53
N TYR A 96 -2.00 -10.50 -11.96
CA TYR A 96 -1.81 -11.53 -12.97
C TYR A 96 -2.62 -11.16 -14.20
N VAL A 97 -1.99 -11.20 -15.37
CA VAL A 97 -2.66 -10.95 -16.65
C VAL A 97 -2.87 -12.29 -17.34
N GLN A 98 -4.12 -12.61 -17.62
CA GLN A 98 -4.50 -13.76 -18.44
C GLN A 98 -5.20 -13.27 -19.71
N TYR A 99 -4.93 -13.92 -20.83
CA TYR A 99 -5.62 -13.67 -22.08
C TYR A 99 -5.87 -15.00 -22.78
N LYS A 100 -6.97 -15.06 -23.54
CA LYS A 100 -7.36 -16.20 -24.36
C LYS A 100 -8.13 -15.68 -25.57
N ARG A 101 -8.11 -16.39 -26.70
CA ARG A 101 -8.94 -16.01 -27.85
C ARG A 101 -10.41 -16.14 -27.47
N LEU A 102 -11.25 -15.23 -27.94
CA LEU A 102 -12.69 -15.23 -27.61
C LEU A 102 -13.36 -16.57 -27.94
N SER A 103 -12.98 -17.18 -29.06
CA SER A 103 -13.47 -18.49 -29.51
C SER A 103 -13.14 -19.64 -28.57
N GLU A 104 -12.18 -19.47 -27.66
CA GLU A 104 -11.73 -20.52 -26.76
C GLU A 104 -12.35 -20.41 -25.36
N TYR A 105 -13.18 -19.40 -25.06
CA TYR A 105 -13.89 -19.26 -23.77
C TYR A 105 -15.13 -20.18 -23.64
N SER A 106 -15.13 -21.34 -24.32
CA SER A 106 -16.20 -22.35 -24.35
C SER A 106 -16.77 -22.71 -22.98
#